data_AF-A0A928MNF9-F1
#
_entry.id   AF-A0A928MNF9-F1
#
_cell.length_a   1.000
_cell.length_b   1.000
_cell.length_c   1.000
_cell.angle_alpha   90.00
_cell.angle_beta   90.00
_cell.angle_gamma   90.00
#
_symmetry.space_group_name_H-M   'P 1'
#
loop_
_entity.id
_entity.type
_entity.pdbx_description
1 polymer ?
#
loop_
_entity_poly.entity_id
_entity_poly.type
_entity_poly.pdbx_seq_one_letter_code
_entity_poly.pdbx_strand_id
1 'polypeptide(L)'
;MRNNYLYILVAFAVIYLIRVLPLTLIRKPIESRFLRSFLYYVPYVTLAVMTFPAIVQATASPIAGAAALIVGIVAALMGASLLPVAGACCAVVLLLELVLV
;
A
#
# COMPACT_ATOMS: atom_id res chain seq x y z
N MET A 1 -9.91 24.27 -33.75
CA MET A 1 -9.25 24.51 -32.44
C MET A 1 -10.19 24.68 -31.24
N ARG A 2 -11.50 24.94 -31.43
CA ARG A 2 -12.47 25.11 -30.31
C ARG A 2 -12.87 23.80 -29.60
N ASN A 3 -12.77 22.65 -30.29
CA ASN A 3 -13.17 21.35 -29.77
C ASN A 3 -12.25 20.81 -28.65
N ASN A 4 -10.93 21.07 -28.73
CA ASN A 4 -9.98 20.58 -27.71
C ASN A 4 -10.21 21.21 -26.33
N TYR A 5 -10.49 22.51 -26.25
CA TYR A 5 -10.80 23.17 -24.98
C TYR A 5 -12.08 22.61 -24.34
N LEU A 6 -13.06 22.24 -25.17
CA LEU A 6 -14.31 21.62 -24.73
C LEU A 6 -14.07 20.20 -24.21
N TYR A 7 -13.20 19.42 -24.86
CA TYR A 7 -12.75 18.11 -24.36
C TYR A 7 -12.00 18.19 -23.04
N ILE A 8 -11.12 19.19 -22.86
CA ILE A 8 -10.39 19.41 -21.60
C ILE A 8 -11.36 19.76 -20.47
N LEU A 9 -12.36 20.61 -20.74
CA LEU A 9 -13.36 21.00 -19.75
C LEU A 9 -14.27 19.82 -19.35
N VAL A 10 -14.69 19.00 -20.31
CA VAL A 10 -15.45 17.78 -20.05
C VAL A 10 -14.61 16.75 -19.28
N ALA A 11 -13.36 16.53 -19.67
CA ALA A 11 -12.45 15.62 -18.95
C ALA A 11 -12.26 16.06 -17.50
N PHE A 12 -12.03 17.36 -17.27
CA PHE A 12 -11.94 17.92 -15.92
C PHE A 12 -13.23 17.70 -15.13
N ALA A 13 -14.39 18.02 -15.71
CA ALA A 13 -15.68 17.85 -15.06
C ALA A 13 -15.96 16.39 -14.69
N VAL A 14 -15.71 15.44 -15.60
CA VAL A 14 -15.93 14.00 -15.37
C VAL A 14 -15.01 13.46 -14.27
N ILE A 15 -13.71 13.79 -14.29
CA ILE A 15 -12.75 13.35 -13.26
C ILE A 15 -13.12 13.90 -11.89
N TYR A 16 -13.48 15.19 -11.82
CA TYR A 16 -13.85 15.83 -10.57
C TYR A 16 -15.16 15.25 -10.03
N LEU A 17 -16.14 15.00 -10.90
CA LEU A 17 -17.43 14.43 -10.52
C LEU A 17 -17.24 13.04 -9.92
N ILE A 18 -16.49 12.13 -10.55
CA ILE A 18 -16.29 10.76 -10.06
C ILE A 18 -15.55 10.72 -8.70
N ARG A 19 -14.66 11.69 -8.42
CA ARG A 19 -13.97 11.77 -7.11
C ARG A 19 -14.82 12.39 -6.01
N VAL A 20 -15.65 13.37 -6.35
CA VAL A 20 -16.51 14.07 -5.39
C VAL A 20 -17.77 13.24 -5.08
N LEU A 21 -18.33 12.52 -6.07
CA LEU A 21 -19.52 11.68 -5.92
C LEU A 21 -19.46 10.69 -4.75
N PRO A 22 -18.40 9.88 -4.57
CA PRO A 22 -18.33 8.93 -3.45
C PRO A 22 -18.28 9.67 -2.10
N LEU A 23 -17.59 10.81 -2.02
CA LEU A 23 -17.48 11.60 -0.80
C LEU A 23 -18.75 12.39 -0.47
N THR A 24 -19.51 12.84 -1.48
CA THR A 24 -20.76 13.59 -1.26
C THR A 24 -21.96 12.68 -1.00
N LEU A 25 -21.99 11.48 -1.58
CA LEU A 25 -23.09 10.53 -1.42
C LEU A 25 -22.98 9.73 -0.10
N ILE A 26 -21.75 9.49 0.39
CA ILE A 26 -21.46 8.83 1.68
C ILE A 26 -21.41 9.85 2.84
N ARG A 27 -22.22 10.92 2.78
CA ARG A 27 -22.37 11.88 3.89
C ARG A 27 -23.17 11.35 5.08
N LYS A 28 -23.88 10.22 4.93
CA LYS A 28 -24.57 9.55 6.04
C LYS A 28 -23.60 8.65 6.79
N PRO A 29 -23.58 8.67 8.14
CA PRO A 29 -22.82 7.69 8.91
C PRO A 29 -23.30 6.29 8.49
N ILE A 30 -22.37 5.45 8.05
CA ILE A 30 -22.67 4.07 7.70
C ILE A 30 -23.06 3.36 9.01
N GLU A 31 -24.36 3.17 9.24
CA GLU A 31 -24.88 2.46 10.43
C GLU A 31 -24.47 0.98 10.44
N SER A 32 -24.21 0.38 9.29
CA SER A 32 -23.82 -1.02 9.20
C SER A 32 -22.33 -1.22 9.45
N ARG A 33 -22.03 -1.95 10.54
CA ARG A 33 -20.67 -2.33 10.96
C ARG A 33 -19.88 -3.03 9.84
N PHE A 34 -20.57 -3.77 8.96
CA PHE A 34 -19.97 -4.52 7.85
C PHE A 34 -19.39 -3.61 6.76
N LEU A 35 -20.15 -2.64 6.25
CA LEU A 35 -19.71 -1.75 5.18
C LEU A 35 -18.59 -0.80 5.64
N ARG A 36 -18.63 -0.38 6.91
CA ARG A 36 -17.55 0.42 7.51
C ARG A 36 -16.25 -0.38 7.64
N SER A 37 -16.32 -1.61 8.14
CA SER A 37 -15.15 -2.49 8.22
C SER A 37 -14.59 -2.81 6.84
N PHE A 38 -15.46 -3.05 5.84
CA PHE A 38 -15.04 -3.34 4.47
C PHE A 38 -14.31 -2.15 3.85
N LEU A 39 -14.88 -0.93 3.88
CA LEU A 39 -14.23 0.26 3.30
C LEU A 39 -12.92 0.62 4.00
N TYR A 40 -12.78 0.34 5.31
CA TYR A 40 -11.53 0.56 6.03
C TYR A 40 -10.46 -0.48 5.68
N TYR A 41 -10.86 -1.74 5.49
CA TYR A 41 -9.92 -2.83 5.19
C TYR A 41 -9.43 -2.84 3.73
N VAL A 42 -10.26 -2.49 2.74
CA VAL A 42 -9.89 -2.51 1.32
C VAL A 42 -8.58 -1.75 1.02
N PRO A 43 -8.43 -0.45 1.37
CA PRO A 43 -7.20 0.28 1.09
C PRO A 43 -6.00 -0.32 1.82
N TYR A 44 -6.17 -0.75 3.08
CA TYR A 44 -5.08 -1.34 3.85
C TYR A 44 -4.59 -2.68 3.26
N VAL A 45 -5.52 -3.53 2.84
CA VAL A 45 -5.20 -4.80 2.15
C VAL A 45 -4.53 -4.52 0.82
N THR A 46 -4.99 -3.50 0.06
CA THR A 46 -4.33 -3.16 -1.22
C THR A 46 -2.90 -2.68 -1.02
N LEU A 47 -2.61 -1.89 0.02
CA LEU A 47 -1.24 -1.46 0.34
C LEU A 47 -0.36 -2.64 0.76
N ALA A 48 -0.90 -3.57 1.57
CA ALA A 48 -0.20 -4.79 1.96
C ALA A 48 0.10 -5.69 0.74
N VAL A 49 -0.85 -5.84 -0.16
CA VAL A 49 -0.69 -6.65 -1.39
C VAL A 49 0.26 -5.99 -2.39
N MET A 50 0.48 -4.67 -2.34
CA MET A 50 1.54 -4.04 -3.13
C MET A 50 2.95 -4.27 -2.56
N THR A 51 3.08 -4.41 -1.24
CA THR A 51 4.38 -4.48 -0.55
C THR A 51 4.86 -5.91 -0.31
N PHE A 52 3.96 -6.82 0.05
CA PHE A 52 4.30 -8.21 0.37
C PHE A 52 4.85 -9.02 -0.82
N PRO A 53 4.33 -8.91 -2.05
CA PRO A 53 4.94 -9.59 -3.20
C PRO A 53 6.27 -8.95 -3.56
N ALA A 54 6.38 -7.63 -3.47
CA ALA A 54 7.60 -6.91 -3.81
C ALA A 54 8.79 -7.35 -2.93
N ILE A 55 8.58 -7.54 -1.62
CA ILE A 55 9.67 -7.96 -0.72
C ILE A 55 10.13 -9.40 -0.98
N VAL A 56 9.22 -10.30 -1.40
CA VAL A 56 9.55 -11.71 -1.68
C VAL A 56 10.15 -11.87 -3.08
N GLN A 57 9.68 -11.10 -4.06
CA GLN A 57 10.18 -11.15 -5.44
C GLN A 57 11.49 -10.38 -5.64
N ALA A 58 11.77 -9.35 -4.84
CA ALA A 58 13.03 -8.61 -4.91
C ALA A 58 14.22 -9.46 -4.43
N THR A 59 13.97 -10.48 -3.61
CA THR A 59 14.99 -11.40 -3.11
C THR A 59 15.13 -12.64 -4.00
N ALA A 60 16.36 -13.08 -4.27
CA ALA A 60 16.67 -14.28 -5.04
C ALA A 60 16.14 -15.56 -4.38
N SER A 61 16.03 -15.57 -3.05
CA SER A 61 15.39 -16.65 -2.31
C SER A 61 14.11 -16.17 -1.59
N PRO A 62 12.96 -16.86 -1.76
CA PRO A 62 11.73 -16.50 -1.06
C PRO A 62 11.84 -16.68 0.47
N ILE A 63 12.81 -17.49 0.92
CA ILE A 63 13.11 -17.73 2.33
C ILE A 63 13.76 -16.49 2.97
N ALA A 64 14.66 -15.78 2.25
CA ALA A 64 15.25 -14.55 2.74
C ALA A 64 14.21 -13.41 2.85
N GLY A 65 13.31 -13.29 1.86
CA GLY A 65 12.21 -12.33 1.90
C GLY A 65 11.25 -12.58 3.08
N ALA A 66 10.93 -13.83 3.37
CA ALA A 66 10.11 -14.20 4.53
C ALA A 66 10.80 -13.87 5.86
N ALA A 67 12.10 -14.17 5.99
CA ALA A 67 12.88 -13.84 7.19
C ALA A 67 12.96 -12.32 7.41
N ALA A 68 13.18 -11.54 6.35
CA ALA A 68 13.20 -10.08 6.42
C ALA A 68 11.86 -9.47 6.83
N LEU A 69 10.75 -10.09 6.41
CA LEU A 69 9.41 -9.70 6.83
C LEU A 69 9.20 -9.93 8.34
N ILE A 70 9.63 -11.08 8.86
CA ILE A 70 9.52 -11.40 10.29
C ILE A 70 10.36 -10.43 11.12
N VAL A 71 11.62 -10.19 10.72
CA VAL A 71 12.49 -9.23 11.42
C VAL A 71 11.92 -7.82 11.35
N GLY A 72 11.38 -7.41 10.21
CA GLY A 72 10.72 -6.11 10.05
C GLY A 72 9.49 -5.95 10.95
N ILE A 73 8.66 -6.99 11.08
CA ILE A 73 7.51 -6.99 12.00
C ILE A 73 7.97 -6.88 13.45
N VAL A 74 8.96 -7.68 13.87
CA VAL A 74 9.48 -7.64 15.24
C VAL A 74 10.07 -6.26 15.56
N ALA A 75 10.87 -5.70 14.66
CA ALA A 75 11.46 -4.38 14.83
C ALA A 75 10.41 -3.26 14.86
N ALA A 76 9.35 -3.37 14.03
CA ALA A 76 8.23 -2.42 14.04
C ALA A 76 7.42 -2.49 15.35
N LEU A 77 7.23 -3.69 15.91
CA LEU A 77 6.53 -3.88 17.19
C LEU A 77 7.32 -3.35 18.39
N MET A 78 8.65 -3.31 18.31
CA MET A 78 9.52 -2.72 19.33
C MET A 78 9.52 -1.19 19.31
N GLY A 79 8.74 -0.54 18.45
CA GLY A 79 8.59 0.93 18.40
C GLY A 79 9.77 1.65 17.72
N ALA A 80 10.57 0.95 16.92
CA ALA A 80 11.65 1.55 16.16
C ALA A 80 11.11 2.48 15.05
N SER A 81 11.84 3.55 14.74
CA SER A 81 11.48 4.47 13.65
C SER A 81 11.59 3.78 12.29
N LEU A 82 10.93 4.34 11.26
CA LEU A 82 10.83 3.70 9.95
C LEU A 82 12.20 3.44 9.29
N LEU A 83 13.15 4.34 9.52
CA LEU A 83 14.53 4.28 8.99
C LEU A 83 15.34 3.09 9.54
N PRO A 84 15.48 2.87 10.86
CA PRO A 84 16.19 1.71 11.40
C PRO A 84 15.49 0.39 11.07
N VAL A 85 14.16 0.35 10.99
CA VAL A 85 13.43 -0.85 10.56
C VAL A 85 13.79 -1.21 9.10
N ALA A 86 13.76 -0.23 8.20
CA ALA A 86 14.15 -0.44 6.81
C ALA A 86 15.62 -0.88 6.69
N GLY A 87 16.53 -0.22 7.42
CA GLY A 87 17.95 -0.59 7.45
C GLY A 87 18.19 -2.02 7.97
N ALA A 88 17.48 -2.41 9.03
CA ALA A 88 17.56 -3.77 9.58
C ALA A 88 17.02 -4.83 8.60
N CYS A 89 15.87 -4.59 7.96
CA CYS A 89 15.35 -5.47 6.91
C CYS A 89 16.37 -5.66 5.78
N CYS A 90 16.94 -4.56 5.26
CA CYS A 90 17.94 -4.63 4.19
C CYS A 90 19.21 -5.38 4.62
N ALA A 91 19.71 -5.13 5.83
CA ALA A 91 20.88 -5.82 6.35
C ALA A 91 20.64 -7.33 6.49
N VAL A 92 19.46 -7.75 6.95
CA VAL A 92 19.08 -9.16 7.08
C VAL A 92 18.98 -9.84 5.71
N VAL A 93 18.32 -9.20 4.73
CA VAL A 93 18.26 -9.74 3.36
C VAL A 93 19.66 -9.92 2.80
N LEU A 94 20.52 -8.90 2.92
CA LEU A 94 21.88 -8.93 2.38
C LEU A 94 22.72 -10.03 3.02
N LEU A 95 22.65 -10.20 4.34
CA LEU A 95 23.36 -11.26 5.05
C LEU A 95 22.85 -12.65 4.67
N LEU A 96 21.54 -12.81 4.53
CA LEU A 96 20.95 -14.10 4.15
C LEU A 96 21.24 -14.47 2.70
N GLU A 97 21.14 -13.52 1.76
CA GLU A 97 21.51 -13.77 0.37
C GLU A 97 23.00 -14.08 0.23
N LEU A 98 23.89 -13.39 0.96
CA LEU A 98 25.33 -13.65 0.93
C LEU A 98 25.71 -15.06 1.42
N VAL A 99 24.91 -15.66 2.31
CA VAL A 99 25.16 -17.00 2.86
C VAL A 99 24.49 -18.09 2.01
N LEU A 100 23.37 -17.78 1.35
CA LEU A 100 22.55 -18.75 0.62
C LEU A 100 22.85 -18.80 -0.90
N VAL A 101 23.50 -17.76 -1.45
CA VAL A 101 23.93 -17.64 -2.86
C VAL A 101 25.45 -17.72 -2.94
#